data_AF-A0A959UJJ3-F1
#
_entry.id   AF-A0A959UJJ3-F1
#
_cell.length_a   1.000
_cell.length_b   1.000
_cell.length_c   1.000
_cell.angle_alpha   90.00
_cell.angle_beta   90.00
_cell.angle_gamma   90.00
#
_symmetry.space_group_name_H-M   'P 1'
#
loop_
_entity.id
_entity.type
_entity.pdbx_description
1 polymer ?
#
loop_
_entity_poly.entity_id
_entity_poly.type
_entity_poly.pdbx_seq_one_letter_code
_entity_poly.pdbx_strand_id
1 'polypeptide(L)'
;MKKIKNILALLLLVFISTEVLSQQPFPDSVHIQIDSTLEILLALDASQNISENIENDLKSLQILLEESGVTPPESPYTITYIPDDLISVKPSAQKETVIWKDTEIIIHQFNNRCTIHAASYLMLIRFNEFSNLMDDNLITKIKDVVKDANNKQGRMAATYNYTFEKNNMVHLEHLDEIHGQTDMISLNGGVGANLIKNQPVIDISAMVSLLFSKKGVLKNDFNVSYNSLSYFNDSSAFKVNGFLNIGYRYNFSKDAENPNWLGVELGYLVNRSGNLFDKNTFRLGVNWKLGNNVSVSPQFYFSGKSTYPGLRIGFGF
;
A
#
# COMPACT_ATOMS: atom_id res chain seq x y z
N MET A 1 3.26 17.59 -35.43
CA MET A 1 2.72 16.39 -34.73
C MET A 1 3.76 15.34 -34.32
N LYS A 2 4.86 15.09 -35.06
CA LYS A 2 5.89 14.09 -34.67
C LYS A 2 6.65 14.41 -33.35
N LYS A 3 6.83 15.68 -32.98
CA LYS A 3 7.57 16.07 -31.76
C LYS A 3 6.79 15.85 -30.44
N ILE A 4 5.46 15.80 -30.48
CA ILE A 4 4.61 15.62 -29.28
C ILE A 4 4.56 14.14 -28.84
N LYS A 5 4.65 13.20 -29.79
CA LYS A 5 4.69 11.76 -29.47
C LYS A 5 5.96 11.36 -28.72
N ASN A 6 7.10 12.00 -29.00
CA ASN A 6 8.38 11.67 -28.36
C ASN A 6 8.48 12.21 -26.92
N ILE A 7 7.85 13.35 -26.63
CA ILE A 7 7.79 13.91 -25.26
C ILE A 7 6.86 13.06 -24.38
N LEU A 8 5.74 12.58 -24.93
CA LEU A 8 4.82 11.69 -24.21
C LEU A 8 5.46 10.33 -23.89
N ALA A 9 6.24 9.77 -24.82
CA ALA A 9 6.97 8.52 -24.62
C ALA A 9 8.11 8.65 -23.59
N LEU A 10 8.81 9.80 -23.57
CA LEU A 10 9.86 10.07 -22.59
C LEU A 10 9.28 10.23 -21.17
N LEU A 11 8.14 10.91 -21.03
CA LEU A 11 7.42 10.99 -19.75
C LEU A 11 6.95 9.61 -19.29
N LEU A 12 6.42 8.78 -20.20
CA LEU A 12 6.00 7.40 -19.88
C LEU A 12 7.16 6.52 -19.41
N LEU A 13 8.38 6.75 -19.89
CA LEU A 13 9.60 6.01 -19.52
C LEU A 13 10.18 6.46 -18.16
N VAL A 14 9.99 7.72 -17.77
CA VAL A 14 10.37 8.21 -16.41
C VAL A 14 9.40 7.68 -15.33
N PHE A 15 8.19 7.25 -15.71
CA PHE A 15 7.22 6.64 -14.79
C PHE A 15 7.56 5.19 -14.35
N ILE A 16 8.58 4.55 -14.92
CA ILE A 16 8.89 3.12 -14.65
C ILE A 16 10.05 2.93 -13.67
N SER A 17 10.71 3.99 -13.15
CA SER A 17 11.95 3.81 -12.39
C SER A 17 12.04 4.59 -11.07
N THR A 18 11.03 4.47 -10.20
CA THR A 18 11.18 4.85 -8.80
C THR A 18 10.81 3.67 -7.89
N GLU A 19 11.76 2.74 -7.76
CA GLU A 19 11.87 1.84 -6.63
C GLU A 19 12.40 2.68 -5.45
N VAL A 20 11.49 3.19 -4.61
CA VAL A 20 11.86 3.77 -3.31
C VAL A 20 11.43 2.76 -2.26
N LEU A 21 12.40 2.33 -1.43
CA LEU A 21 12.17 1.48 -0.27
C LEU A 21 11.06 2.10 0.59
N SER A 22 9.88 1.47 0.49
CA SER A 22 8.62 1.89 1.08
C SER A 22 8.49 1.25 2.45
N GLN A 23 7.96 1.99 3.43
CA GLN A 23 7.26 1.31 4.53
C GLN A 23 6.16 0.46 3.88
N GLN A 24 6.18 -0.85 4.13
CA GLN A 24 5.26 -1.77 3.50
C GLN A 24 3.85 -1.55 4.06
N PRO A 25 2.79 -1.71 3.25
CA PRO A 25 1.42 -1.76 3.76
C PRO A 25 1.39 -2.78 4.90
N PHE A 26 0.55 -2.58 5.92
CA PHE A 26 0.40 -3.60 6.95
C PHE A 26 -0.02 -4.90 6.25
N PRO A 27 0.87 -5.90 6.13
CA PRO A 27 0.51 -7.13 5.47
C PRO A 27 -0.56 -7.81 6.32
N ASP A 28 -1.33 -8.69 5.69
CA ASP A 28 -2.11 -9.58 6.55
C ASP A 28 -1.11 -10.50 7.25
N SER A 29 -1.31 -10.70 8.54
CA SER A 29 -0.51 -11.62 9.32
C SER A 29 -1.29 -12.88 9.64
N VAL A 30 -0.57 -13.97 9.78
CA VAL A 30 -1.09 -15.23 10.31
C VAL A 30 -0.22 -15.62 11.48
N HIS A 31 -0.87 -15.95 12.57
CA HIS A 31 -0.25 -16.56 13.74
C HIS A 31 -0.76 -17.99 13.85
N ILE A 32 0.16 -18.96 13.92
CA ILE A 32 -0.16 -20.39 14.00
C ILE A 32 0.54 -20.99 15.21
N GLN A 33 -0.23 -21.66 16.06
CA GLN A 33 0.28 -22.48 17.15
C GLN A 33 0.05 -23.96 16.84
N ILE A 34 1.07 -24.81 16.98
CA ILE A 34 0.93 -26.26 16.76
C ILE A 34 1.35 -26.99 18.03
N ASP A 35 0.39 -27.64 18.70
CA ASP A 35 0.59 -28.50 19.88
C ASP A 35 1.49 -27.89 20.98
N SER A 36 1.58 -26.56 21.07
CA SER A 36 2.51 -25.80 21.93
C SER A 36 4.02 -26.05 21.70
N THR A 37 4.39 -26.79 20.66
CA THR A 37 5.78 -27.11 20.31
C THR A 37 6.34 -26.20 19.22
N LEU A 38 5.45 -25.52 18.48
CA LEU A 38 5.75 -24.59 17.40
C LEU A 38 4.84 -23.36 17.47
N GLU A 39 5.43 -22.20 17.21
CA GLU A 39 4.74 -20.94 16.99
C GLU A 39 5.24 -20.35 15.67
N ILE A 40 4.33 -19.96 14.78
CA ILE A 40 4.64 -19.45 13.45
C ILE A 40 3.97 -18.10 13.29
N LEU A 41 4.76 -17.10 12.92
CA LEU A 41 4.31 -15.77 12.56
C LEU A 41 4.63 -15.54 11.09
N LEU A 42 3.62 -15.25 10.29
CA LEU A 42 3.74 -15.10 8.85
C LEU A 42 3.12 -13.78 8.43
N ALA A 43 3.91 -12.94 7.76
CA ALA A 43 3.44 -11.72 7.12
C ALA A 43 3.28 -11.97 5.61
N LEU A 44 2.07 -11.79 5.09
CA LEU A 44 1.66 -12.09 3.71
C LEU A 44 1.60 -10.82 2.85
N ASP A 45 2.36 -10.74 1.76
CA ASP A 45 2.06 -9.77 0.69
C ASP A 45 0.83 -10.26 -0.09
N ALA A 46 0.12 -9.39 -0.78
CA ALA A 46 -1.08 -9.72 -1.55
C ALA A 46 -0.77 -10.39 -2.90
N SER A 47 0.19 -11.34 -2.95
CA SER A 47 0.54 -12.03 -4.19
C SER A 47 -0.37 -13.23 -4.45
N GLN A 48 -0.56 -13.55 -5.73
CA GLN A 48 -1.15 -14.83 -6.10
C GLN A 48 -0.13 -15.95 -5.82
N ASN A 49 -0.59 -17.14 -5.46
CA ASN A 49 0.21 -18.37 -5.24
C ASN A 49 1.14 -18.41 -4.01
N ILE A 50 0.92 -17.59 -2.98
CA ILE A 50 1.75 -17.62 -1.76
C ILE A 50 1.82 -19.01 -1.11
N SER A 51 0.70 -19.75 -1.14
CA SER A 51 0.60 -21.09 -0.59
C SER A 51 1.55 -22.09 -1.27
N GLU A 52 1.71 -22.00 -2.59
CA GLU A 52 2.64 -22.85 -3.36
C GLU A 52 4.09 -22.45 -3.13
N ASN A 53 4.38 -21.14 -3.08
CA ASN A 53 5.72 -20.64 -2.79
C ASN A 53 6.20 -21.09 -1.41
N ILE A 54 5.36 -20.96 -0.38
CA ILE A 54 5.66 -21.40 0.98
C ILE A 54 5.96 -22.90 1.02
N GLU A 55 5.17 -23.72 0.32
CA GLU A 55 5.40 -25.17 0.26
C GLU A 55 6.79 -25.48 -0.33
N ASN A 56 7.13 -24.87 -1.47
CA ASN A 56 8.41 -25.10 -2.14
C ASN A 56 9.60 -24.61 -1.30
N ASP A 57 9.46 -23.43 -0.69
CA ASP A 57 10.52 -22.82 0.13
C ASP A 57 10.77 -23.63 1.40
N LEU A 58 9.72 -24.15 2.05
CA LEU A 58 9.86 -25.03 3.23
C LEU A 58 10.49 -26.38 2.87
N LYS A 59 10.09 -27.01 1.75
CA LYS A 59 10.73 -28.25 1.28
C LYS A 59 12.21 -28.02 0.98
N SER A 60 12.53 -26.92 0.31
CA SER A 60 13.92 -26.56 -0.03
C SER A 60 14.74 -26.32 1.24
N LEU A 61 14.17 -25.63 2.24
CA LEU A 61 14.79 -25.46 3.55
C LEU A 61 15.08 -26.81 4.23
N GLN A 62 14.11 -27.74 4.26
CA GLN A 62 14.29 -29.05 4.87
C GLN A 62 15.39 -29.86 4.17
N ILE A 63 15.40 -29.88 2.83
CA ILE A 63 16.46 -30.55 2.03
C ILE A 63 17.83 -29.97 2.36
N LEU A 64 17.97 -28.63 2.37
CA LEU A 64 19.25 -27.98 2.67
C LEU A 64 19.72 -28.26 4.10
N LEU A 65 18.80 -28.33 5.06
CA LEU A 65 19.11 -28.68 6.44
C LEU A 65 19.60 -30.13 6.58
N GLU A 66 19.04 -31.07 5.82
CA GLU A 66 19.50 -32.46 5.76
C GLU A 66 20.88 -32.59 5.08
N GLU A 67 21.04 -31.98 3.90
CA GLU A 67 22.26 -32.08 3.09
C GLU A 67 23.46 -31.38 3.72
N SER A 68 23.23 -30.25 4.39
CA SER A 68 24.30 -29.48 5.05
C SER A 68 24.90 -30.20 6.26
N GLY A 69 24.25 -31.26 6.75
CA GLY A 69 24.68 -31.98 7.95
C GLY A 69 24.75 -31.08 9.19
N VAL A 70 23.98 -29.98 9.20
CA VAL A 70 23.95 -29.03 10.31
C VAL A 70 23.40 -29.75 11.52
N THR A 71 24.30 -30.09 12.45
CA THR A 71 23.90 -30.51 13.78
C THR A 71 23.47 -29.27 14.57
N PRO A 72 22.24 -29.23 15.09
CA PRO A 72 21.78 -28.11 15.90
C PRO A 72 22.74 -27.88 17.07
N PRO A 73 23.17 -26.63 17.33
CA PRO A 73 23.93 -26.33 18.54
C PRO A 73 23.14 -26.75 19.79
N GLU A 74 23.84 -27.17 20.85
CA GLU A 74 23.22 -27.42 22.16
C GLU A 74 22.65 -26.14 22.80
N SER A 75 23.15 -24.97 22.36
CA SER A 75 22.67 -23.66 22.78
C SER A 75 21.57 -23.13 21.84
N PRO A 76 20.67 -22.25 22.31
CA PRO A 76 19.72 -21.52 21.47
C PRO A 76 20.34 -20.98 20.17
N TYR A 77 19.64 -21.15 19.05
CA TYR A 77 20.14 -20.72 17.73
C TYR A 77 19.05 -20.14 16.83
N THR A 78 19.48 -19.42 15.80
CA THR A 78 18.64 -18.89 14.74
C THR A 78 19.10 -19.42 13.40
N ILE A 79 18.17 -20.01 12.65
CA ILE A 79 18.31 -20.33 11.24
C ILE A 79 17.76 -19.14 10.46
N THR A 80 18.51 -18.65 9.48
CA THR A 80 18.01 -17.66 8.51
C THR A 80 18.14 -18.26 7.13
N TYR A 81 17.02 -18.28 6.40
CA TYR A 81 16.91 -18.81 5.06
C TYR A 81 16.38 -17.73 4.11
N ILE A 82 17.10 -17.54 3.00
CA ILE A 82 16.70 -16.71 1.87
C ILE A 82 16.58 -17.67 0.68
N PRO A 83 15.36 -17.88 0.13
CA PRO A 83 15.18 -18.76 -1.03
C PRO A 83 16.14 -18.41 -2.17
N ASP A 84 16.69 -19.43 -2.82
CA ASP A 84 17.68 -19.34 -3.91
C ASP A 84 19.04 -18.70 -3.57
N ASP A 85 19.29 -18.33 -2.31
CA ASP A 85 20.54 -17.66 -1.90
C ASP A 85 21.31 -18.46 -0.84
N LEU A 86 21.02 -18.24 0.44
CA LEU A 86 21.85 -18.75 1.52
C LEU A 86 21.02 -19.22 2.73
N ILE A 87 21.49 -20.30 3.35
CA ILE A 87 21.12 -20.70 4.71
C ILE A 87 22.25 -20.34 5.66
N SER A 88 21.91 -19.76 6.82
CA SER A 88 22.88 -19.50 7.88
C SER A 88 22.31 -19.91 9.23
N VAL A 89 23.17 -20.52 10.06
CA VAL A 89 22.83 -20.91 11.44
C VAL A 89 23.77 -20.21 12.38
N LYS A 90 23.21 -19.43 13.31
CA LYS A 90 23.99 -18.63 14.26
C LYS A 90 23.49 -18.88 15.69
N PRO A 91 24.38 -18.98 16.69
CA PRO A 91 23.97 -18.95 18.09
C PRO A 91 23.16 -17.69 18.39
N SER A 92 22.13 -17.82 19.22
CA SER A 92 21.28 -16.72 19.66
C SER A 92 21.37 -16.59 21.18
N ALA A 93 21.31 -15.36 21.67
CA ALA A 93 21.06 -15.15 23.10
C ALA A 93 19.65 -15.66 23.44
N GLN A 94 19.54 -16.40 24.53
CA GLN A 94 18.25 -16.84 25.06
C GLN A 94 17.45 -15.59 25.47
N LYS A 95 16.22 -15.47 24.96
CA LYS A 95 15.28 -14.43 25.40
C LYS A 95 14.04 -15.14 25.93
N GLU A 96 13.82 -15.06 27.23
CA GLU A 96 12.58 -15.53 27.85
C GLU A 96 11.45 -14.58 27.44
N THR A 97 10.38 -15.15 26.89
CA THR A 97 9.12 -14.42 26.69
C THR A 97 8.22 -14.74 27.87
N VAL A 98 8.02 -13.75 28.72
CA VAL A 98 7.14 -13.84 29.89
C VAL A 98 5.79 -13.27 29.49
N ILE A 99 4.77 -14.11 29.41
CA ILE A 99 3.39 -13.68 29.11
C ILE A 99 2.61 -13.71 30.43
N TRP A 100 2.04 -12.57 30.80
CA TRP A 100 1.14 -12.49 31.95
C TRP A 100 -0.30 -12.65 31.45
N LYS A 101 -0.98 -13.73 31.84
CA LYS A 101 -2.36 -14.00 31.45
C LYS A 101 -3.19 -14.35 32.68
N ASP A 102 -4.26 -13.59 32.91
CA ASP A 102 -5.31 -13.89 33.91
C ASP A 102 -4.79 -14.33 35.29
N THR A 103 -3.77 -13.62 35.80
CA THR A 103 -3.05 -13.85 37.08
C THR A 103 -1.91 -14.88 37.09
N GLU A 104 -1.72 -15.66 36.03
CA GLU A 104 -0.62 -16.61 35.91
C GLU A 104 0.49 -16.09 34.98
N ILE A 105 1.74 -16.38 35.35
CA ILE A 105 2.90 -16.14 34.49
C ILE A 105 3.11 -17.41 33.67
N ILE A 106 2.77 -17.35 32.39
CA ILE A 106 3.06 -18.42 31.43
C ILE A 106 4.37 -18.07 30.74
N ILE A 107 5.41 -18.84 31.05
CA ILE A 107 6.71 -18.69 30.39
C ILE A 107 6.69 -19.57 29.14
N HIS A 108 6.45 -18.95 27.99
CA HIS A 108 6.64 -19.61 26.70
C HIS A 108 8.11 -19.51 26.31
N GLN A 109 8.85 -20.60 26.49
CA GLN A 109 10.25 -20.69 26.05
C GLN A 109 10.30 -21.46 24.74
N PHE A 110 10.48 -20.72 23.64
CA PHE A 110 11.00 -21.26 22.39
C PHE A 110 12.48 -20.91 22.30
N ASN A 111 13.33 -21.92 22.40
CA ASN A 111 14.78 -21.74 22.41
C ASN A 111 15.32 -21.41 21.01
N ASN A 112 14.67 -21.91 19.96
CA ASN A 112 15.18 -21.83 18.60
C ASN A 112 14.24 -21.06 17.68
N ARG A 113 14.81 -20.47 16.63
CA ARG A 113 14.08 -19.67 15.65
C ARG A 113 14.54 -20.00 14.24
N CYS A 114 13.61 -19.97 13.29
CA CYS A 114 13.89 -20.01 11.86
C CYS A 114 13.19 -18.83 11.20
N THR A 115 13.95 -18.00 10.47
CA THR A 115 13.40 -16.90 9.67
C THR A 115 13.54 -17.21 8.19
N ILE A 116 12.45 -17.07 7.44
CA ILE A 116 12.43 -17.21 5.98
C ILE A 116 12.10 -15.85 5.38
N HIS A 117 13.02 -15.31 4.60
CA HIS A 117 12.88 -14.01 3.93
C HIS A 117 12.63 -14.25 2.43
N ALA A 118 11.37 -14.46 2.06
CA ALA A 118 10.97 -14.60 0.67
C ALA A 118 10.56 -13.25 0.08
N ALA A 119 10.51 -13.16 -1.26
CA ALA A 119 10.07 -11.94 -1.94
C ALA A 119 8.60 -11.57 -1.64
N SER A 120 7.76 -12.56 -1.35
CA SER A 120 6.30 -12.39 -1.16
C SER A 120 5.82 -12.57 0.29
N TYR A 121 6.70 -12.98 1.20
CA TYR A 121 6.33 -13.16 2.61
C TYR A 121 7.55 -13.14 3.53
N LEU A 122 7.30 -12.87 4.81
CA LEU A 122 8.27 -13.07 5.89
C LEU A 122 7.68 -14.09 6.87
N MET A 123 8.41 -15.17 7.12
CA MET A 123 8.00 -16.19 8.08
C MET A 123 9.00 -16.27 9.23
N LEU A 124 8.49 -16.31 10.46
CA LEU A 124 9.24 -16.61 11.67
C LEU A 124 8.63 -17.85 12.33
N ILE A 125 9.40 -18.92 12.41
CA ILE A 125 9.06 -20.16 13.11
C ILE A 125 9.85 -20.19 14.41
N ARG A 126 9.18 -20.41 15.53
CA ARG A 126 9.78 -20.61 16.85
C ARG A 126 9.51 -22.02 17.31
N PHE A 127 10.55 -22.69 17.81
CA PHE A 127 10.50 -24.11 18.13
C PHE A 127 11.51 -24.48 19.21
N ASN A 128 11.32 -25.65 19.82
CA ASN A 128 12.26 -26.21 20.80
C ASN A 128 13.08 -27.36 20.19
N GLU A 129 12.41 -28.33 19.58
CA GLU A 129 13.06 -29.49 18.98
C GLU A 129 13.26 -29.28 17.48
N PHE A 130 14.47 -29.55 16.97
CA PHE A 130 14.79 -29.43 15.54
C PHE A 130 13.90 -30.34 14.67
N SER A 131 13.50 -31.50 15.20
CA SER A 131 12.58 -32.42 14.53
C SER A 131 11.23 -31.78 14.18
N ASN A 132 10.79 -30.76 14.92
CA ASN A 132 9.53 -30.07 14.64
C ASN A 132 9.60 -29.27 13.34
N LEU A 133 10.78 -28.72 13.00
CA LEU A 133 11.00 -28.01 11.74
C LEU A 133 11.07 -28.98 10.55
N MET A 134 11.50 -30.21 10.81
CA MET A 134 11.67 -31.29 9.83
C MET A 134 10.40 -32.15 9.63
N ASP A 135 9.29 -31.85 10.30
CA ASP A 135 8.05 -32.61 10.17
C ASP A 135 7.38 -32.32 8.82
N ASP A 136 7.15 -33.36 8.00
CA ASP A 136 6.41 -33.26 6.73
C ASP A 136 5.00 -32.68 6.90
N ASN A 137 4.37 -32.90 8.07
CA ASN A 137 3.04 -32.36 8.35
C ASN A 137 3.06 -30.85 8.54
N LEU A 138 4.19 -30.26 8.92
CA LEU A 138 4.32 -28.81 9.12
C LEU A 138 3.95 -28.05 7.85
N ILE A 139 4.47 -28.50 6.71
CA ILE A 139 4.24 -27.88 5.41
C ILE A 139 2.75 -27.89 5.07
N THR A 140 2.09 -29.03 5.24
CA THR A 140 0.66 -29.19 4.98
C THR A 140 -0.16 -28.29 5.90
N LYS A 141 0.15 -28.25 7.19
CA LYS A 141 -0.51 -27.40 8.19
C LYS A 141 -0.41 -25.91 7.83
N ILE A 142 0.78 -25.42 7.49
CA ILE A 142 0.98 -24.01 7.10
C ILE A 142 0.24 -23.71 5.79
N LYS A 143 0.31 -24.61 4.82
CA LYS A 143 -0.34 -24.46 3.51
C LYS A 143 -1.85 -24.27 3.64
N ASP A 144 -2.49 -25.10 4.46
CA ASP A 144 -3.94 -25.05 4.70
C ASP A 144 -4.35 -23.74 5.38
N VAL A 145 -3.59 -23.31 6.39
CA VAL A 145 -3.84 -22.02 7.05
C VAL A 145 -3.70 -20.85 6.08
N VAL A 146 -2.62 -20.82 5.28
CA VAL A 146 -2.39 -19.73 4.31
C VAL A 146 -3.48 -19.69 3.26
N LYS A 147 -3.97 -20.86 2.82
CA LYS A 147 -5.09 -20.94 1.89
C LYS A 147 -6.39 -20.38 2.50
N ASP A 148 -6.69 -20.71 3.74
CA ASP A 148 -7.86 -20.19 4.44
C ASP A 148 -7.75 -18.67 4.69
N ALA A 149 -6.62 -18.20 5.20
CA ALA A 149 -6.35 -16.77 5.41
C ALA A 149 -6.44 -15.97 4.11
N ASN A 150 -5.93 -16.50 2.99
CA ASN A 150 -6.04 -15.87 1.67
C ASN A 150 -7.49 -15.73 1.20
N ASN A 151 -8.37 -16.67 1.53
CA ASN A 151 -9.80 -16.58 1.19
C ASN A 151 -10.54 -15.54 2.03
N LYS A 152 -9.98 -15.14 3.18
CA LYS A 152 -10.54 -14.16 4.11
C LYS A 152 -10.02 -12.74 3.87
N GLN A 153 -9.13 -12.54 2.88
CA GLN A 153 -8.49 -11.25 2.62
C GLN A 153 -9.50 -10.12 2.45
N GLY A 154 -9.30 -9.07 3.24
CA GLY A 154 -10.15 -7.91 3.28
C GLY A 154 -9.47 -6.64 2.79
N ARG A 155 -10.20 -5.53 2.97
CA ARG A 155 -9.66 -4.19 2.80
C ARG A 155 -8.81 -3.75 3.99
N MET A 156 -9.13 -4.23 5.18
CA MET A 156 -8.37 -3.98 6.41
C MET A 156 -7.21 -4.96 6.49
N ALA A 157 -6.12 -4.54 7.14
CA ALA A 157 -5.06 -5.48 7.51
C ALA A 157 -5.57 -6.31 8.69
N ALA A 158 -5.37 -7.61 8.64
CA ALA A 158 -5.83 -8.52 9.67
C ALA A 158 -4.72 -9.46 10.11
N THR A 159 -4.70 -9.78 11.41
CA THR A 159 -3.94 -10.89 11.97
C THR A 159 -4.90 -12.03 12.26
N TYR A 160 -4.76 -13.14 11.54
CA TYR A 160 -5.57 -14.33 11.74
C TYR A 160 -4.85 -15.34 12.64
N ASN A 161 -5.54 -15.84 13.66
CA ASN A 161 -4.96 -16.74 14.67
C ASN A 161 -5.47 -18.17 14.51
N TYR A 162 -4.56 -19.11 14.30
CA TYR A 162 -4.87 -20.52 14.14
C TYR A 162 -4.15 -21.35 15.18
N THR A 163 -4.79 -22.43 15.62
CA THR A 163 -4.15 -23.48 16.40
C THR A 163 -4.40 -24.84 15.77
N PHE A 164 -3.46 -25.76 15.93
CA PHE A 164 -3.65 -27.16 15.61
C PHE A 164 -3.75 -27.96 16.89
N GLU A 165 -4.89 -28.63 17.07
CA GLU A 165 -5.09 -29.65 18.09
C GLU A 165 -4.92 -31.02 17.42
N LYS A 166 -3.77 -31.66 17.63
CA LYS A 166 -3.36 -32.86 16.89
C LYS A 166 -3.19 -32.53 15.40
N ASN A 167 -4.22 -32.84 14.59
CA ASN A 167 -4.22 -32.64 13.13
C ASN A 167 -5.41 -31.79 12.65
N ASN A 168 -6.23 -31.29 13.57
CA ASN A 168 -7.37 -30.44 13.20
C ASN A 168 -6.96 -28.98 13.30
N MET A 169 -7.10 -28.26 12.19
CA MET A 169 -6.95 -26.81 12.14
C MET A 169 -8.16 -26.15 12.82
N VAL A 170 -7.91 -25.31 13.81
CA VAL A 170 -8.92 -24.50 14.51
C VAL A 170 -8.59 -23.04 14.31
N HIS A 171 -9.52 -22.29 13.70
CA HIS A 171 -9.41 -20.83 13.57
C HIS A 171 -9.98 -20.16 14.83
N LEU A 172 -9.15 -19.35 15.50
CA LEU A 172 -9.47 -18.68 16.75
C LEU A 172 -9.96 -17.24 16.48
N GLU A 173 -11.13 -17.11 15.84
CA GLU A 173 -11.71 -15.82 15.41
C GLU A 173 -11.76 -14.75 16.53
N HIS A 174 -11.97 -15.17 17.78
CA HIS A 174 -12.02 -14.27 18.94
C HIS A 174 -10.67 -13.63 19.30
N LEU A 175 -9.56 -14.12 18.74
CA LEU A 175 -8.22 -13.56 18.88
C LEU A 175 -7.78 -12.78 17.64
N ASP A 176 -8.55 -12.80 16.56
CA ASP A 176 -8.19 -12.08 15.35
C ASP A 176 -8.14 -10.58 15.59
N GLU A 177 -7.07 -9.94 15.11
CA GLU A 177 -6.90 -8.49 15.21
C GLU A 177 -7.16 -7.86 13.85
N ILE A 178 -8.15 -6.98 13.76
CA ILE A 178 -8.40 -6.18 12.55
C ILE A 178 -7.84 -4.79 12.79
N HIS A 179 -6.75 -4.46 12.10
CA HIS A 179 -6.16 -3.14 12.17
C HIS A 179 -6.97 -2.14 11.32
N GLY A 180 -7.35 -1.05 11.97
CA GLY A 180 -8.47 -0.19 11.60
C GLY A 180 -8.41 0.48 10.22
N GLN A 181 -9.59 0.91 9.77
CA GLN A 181 -9.76 1.72 8.56
C GLN A 181 -9.23 3.13 8.80
N THR A 182 -8.37 3.60 7.89
CA THR A 182 -7.95 5.01 7.83
C THR A 182 -8.85 5.82 6.89
N ASP A 183 -10.10 5.36 6.72
CA ASP A 183 -11.09 6.07 5.91
C ASP A 183 -11.40 7.41 6.54
N MET A 184 -11.44 8.44 5.71
CA MET A 184 -11.60 9.79 6.21
C MET A 184 -12.32 10.70 5.22
N ILE A 185 -12.98 11.71 5.77
CA ILE A 185 -13.43 12.88 5.03
C ILE A 185 -12.38 13.96 5.21
N SER A 186 -11.87 14.51 4.12
CA SER A 186 -10.83 15.54 4.14
C SER A 186 -11.34 16.83 3.52
N LEU A 187 -11.01 17.96 4.16
CA LEU A 187 -11.21 19.30 3.63
C LEU A 187 -9.85 19.89 3.30
N ASN A 188 -9.65 20.24 2.03
CA ASN A 188 -8.40 20.79 1.53
C ASN A 188 -8.66 22.15 0.88
N GLY A 189 -7.67 23.04 0.95
CA GLY A 189 -7.73 24.33 0.30
C GLY A 189 -6.34 24.80 -0.08
N GLY A 190 -6.23 25.46 -1.22
CA GLY A 190 -4.95 25.88 -1.74
C GLY A 190 -5.07 26.89 -2.88
N VAL A 191 -3.93 27.22 -3.46
CA VAL A 191 -3.81 28.20 -4.54
C VAL A 191 -3.15 27.58 -5.76
N GLY A 192 -3.40 28.11 -6.95
CA GLY A 192 -2.75 27.63 -8.16
C GLY A 192 -2.43 28.73 -9.15
N ALA A 193 -1.42 28.48 -9.97
CA ALA A 193 -1.09 29.27 -11.13
C ALA A 193 -1.45 28.48 -12.39
N ASN A 194 -2.17 29.10 -13.29
CA ASN A 194 -2.69 28.48 -14.51
C ASN A 194 -2.24 29.28 -15.72
N LEU A 195 -2.00 28.58 -16.82
CA LEU A 195 -1.84 29.18 -18.14
C LEU A 195 -3.00 28.70 -19.02
N ILE A 196 -3.89 29.62 -19.40
CA ILE A 196 -5.12 29.32 -20.14
C ILE A 196 -5.20 30.28 -21.32
N LYS A 197 -5.26 29.78 -22.57
CA LYS A 197 -5.20 30.62 -23.79
C LYS A 197 -4.02 31.61 -23.79
N ASN A 198 -2.86 31.19 -23.29
CA ASN A 198 -1.66 32.03 -23.09
C ASN A 198 -1.85 33.20 -22.11
N GLN A 199 -2.91 33.20 -21.29
CA GLN A 199 -3.12 34.17 -20.23
C GLN A 199 -2.80 33.53 -18.86
N PRO A 200 -1.98 34.19 -18.02
CA PRO A 200 -1.75 33.75 -16.65
C PRO A 200 -3.01 33.99 -15.81
N VAL A 201 -3.42 32.97 -15.06
CA VAL A 201 -4.61 32.99 -14.20
C VAL A 201 -4.26 32.40 -12.85
N ILE A 202 -4.61 33.08 -11.77
CA ILE A 202 -4.42 32.58 -10.41
C ILE A 202 -5.72 31.96 -9.95
N ASP A 203 -5.69 30.79 -9.31
CA ASP A 203 -6.88 30.19 -8.70
C ASP A 203 -6.75 30.03 -7.19
N ILE A 204 -7.89 30.15 -6.51
CA ILE A 204 -8.09 29.67 -5.14
C ILE A 204 -9.03 28.47 -5.23
N SER A 205 -8.68 27.40 -4.52
CA SER A 205 -9.35 26.12 -4.61
C SER A 205 -9.77 25.63 -3.23
N ALA A 206 -10.98 25.07 -3.14
CA ALA A 206 -11.49 24.36 -1.98
C ALA A 206 -12.00 22.98 -2.42
N MET A 207 -11.73 21.94 -1.63
CA MET A 207 -12.03 20.57 -2.00
C MET A 207 -12.47 19.76 -0.78
N VAL A 208 -13.53 18.97 -0.95
CA VAL A 208 -13.96 17.94 0.00
C VAL A 208 -13.69 16.59 -0.63
N SER A 209 -13.06 15.68 0.10
CA SER A 209 -12.63 14.36 -0.39
C SER A 209 -13.14 13.25 0.53
N LEU A 210 -13.61 12.17 -0.07
CA LEU A 210 -13.87 10.89 0.59
C LEU A 210 -12.69 9.97 0.28
N LEU A 211 -11.88 9.70 1.29
CA LEU A 211 -10.65 8.94 1.18
C LEU A 211 -10.86 7.54 1.75
N PHE A 212 -10.60 6.51 0.95
CA PHE A 212 -10.74 5.12 1.34
C PHE A 212 -9.38 4.42 1.37
N SER A 213 -9.15 3.74 2.48
CA SER A 213 -7.93 2.99 2.77
C SER A 213 -8.00 1.54 2.30
N LYS A 214 -6.83 0.94 2.05
CA LYS A 214 -6.61 -0.50 1.92
C LYS A 214 -5.33 -0.84 2.67
N LYS A 215 -5.42 -1.74 3.65
CA LYS A 215 -4.31 -2.20 4.51
C LYS A 215 -3.49 -1.05 5.12
N GLY A 216 -4.21 -0.10 5.71
CA GLY A 216 -3.64 1.10 6.36
C GLY A 216 -3.24 2.24 5.41
N VAL A 217 -3.19 2.01 4.10
CA VAL A 217 -2.78 3.02 3.11
C VAL A 217 -3.99 3.62 2.41
N LEU A 218 -4.10 4.95 2.35
CA LEU A 218 -5.12 5.63 1.55
C LEU A 218 -4.93 5.32 0.06
N LYS A 219 -5.95 4.73 -0.58
CA LYS A 219 -5.87 4.26 -1.97
C LYS A 219 -6.80 4.99 -2.93
N ASN A 220 -8.01 5.31 -2.49
CA ASN A 220 -9.01 5.93 -3.34
C ASN A 220 -9.41 7.28 -2.76
N ASP A 221 -9.61 8.24 -3.64
CA ASP A 221 -10.09 9.57 -3.31
C ASP A 221 -11.19 9.96 -4.29
N PHE A 222 -12.40 10.13 -3.77
CA PHE A 222 -13.51 10.74 -4.51
C PHE A 222 -13.71 12.16 -3.98
N ASN A 223 -13.59 13.15 -4.85
CA ASN A 223 -13.63 14.54 -4.43
C ASN A 223 -14.60 15.39 -5.21
N VAL A 224 -15.08 16.43 -4.53
CA VAL A 224 -15.79 17.56 -5.10
C VAL A 224 -14.97 18.80 -4.79
N SER A 225 -14.70 19.62 -5.79
CA SER A 225 -13.90 20.83 -5.61
C SER A 225 -14.51 22.04 -6.30
N TYR A 226 -14.20 23.21 -5.78
CA TYR A 226 -14.52 24.49 -6.40
C TYR A 226 -13.22 25.26 -6.65
N ASN A 227 -13.01 25.75 -7.88
CA ASN A 227 -11.88 26.62 -8.21
C ASN A 227 -12.39 28.00 -8.63
N SER A 228 -11.92 29.03 -7.96
CA SER A 228 -12.14 30.44 -8.27
C SER A 228 -10.94 31.00 -9.04
N LEU A 229 -11.08 31.13 -10.36
CA LEU A 229 -10.05 31.57 -11.29
C LEU A 229 -10.11 33.08 -11.48
N SER A 230 -9.02 33.77 -11.14
CA SER A 230 -8.87 35.22 -11.19
C SER A 230 -7.84 35.64 -12.23
N TYR A 231 -8.20 36.60 -13.09
CA TYR A 231 -7.34 37.14 -14.12
C TYR A 231 -7.66 38.62 -14.41
N PHE A 232 -6.72 39.32 -15.03
CA PHE A 232 -6.94 40.66 -15.58
C PHE A 232 -7.16 40.54 -17.09
N ASN A 233 -8.21 41.17 -17.59
CA ASN A 233 -8.46 41.24 -19.04
C ASN A 233 -7.62 42.36 -19.69
N ASP A 234 -7.74 42.51 -21.02
CA ASP A 234 -6.99 43.51 -21.80
C ASP A 234 -7.26 44.97 -21.36
N SER A 235 -8.38 45.23 -20.68
CA SER A 235 -8.72 46.54 -20.12
C SER A 235 -8.29 46.69 -18.66
N SER A 236 -7.41 45.82 -18.16
CA SER A 236 -6.95 45.77 -16.76
C SER A 236 -8.07 45.59 -15.72
N ALA A 237 -9.26 45.15 -16.15
CA ALA A 237 -10.37 44.88 -15.25
C ALA A 237 -10.20 43.48 -14.65
N PHE A 238 -10.33 43.40 -13.32
CA PHE A 238 -10.29 42.15 -12.58
C PHE A 238 -11.55 41.31 -12.89
N LYS A 239 -11.34 40.03 -13.19
CA LYS A 239 -12.40 39.08 -13.56
C LYS A 239 -12.21 37.78 -12.79
N VAL A 240 -13.34 37.20 -12.36
CA VAL A 240 -13.39 35.93 -11.60
C VAL A 240 -14.33 34.95 -12.30
N ASN A 241 -13.86 33.72 -12.52
CA ASN A 241 -14.66 32.60 -12.97
C ASN A 241 -14.65 31.49 -11.93
N GLY A 242 -15.73 30.72 -11.84
CA GLY A 242 -15.86 29.62 -10.89
C GLY A 242 -16.13 28.31 -11.61
N PHE A 243 -15.36 27.27 -11.31
CA PHE A 243 -15.60 25.90 -11.74
C PHE A 243 -15.96 25.02 -10.55
N LEU A 244 -17.04 24.26 -10.67
CA LEU A 244 -17.38 23.16 -9.78
C LEU A 244 -16.95 21.86 -10.44
N ASN A 245 -16.22 21.01 -9.72
CA ASN A 245 -15.63 19.79 -10.26
C ASN A 245 -15.97 18.59 -9.41
N ILE A 246 -16.02 17.44 -10.09
CA ILE A 246 -15.99 16.11 -9.49
C ILE A 246 -14.70 15.42 -9.95
N GLY A 247 -14.06 14.67 -9.08
CA GLY A 247 -12.79 14.03 -9.37
C GLY A 247 -12.63 12.70 -8.68
N TYR A 248 -11.74 11.89 -9.26
CA TYR A 248 -11.27 10.63 -8.68
C TYR A 248 -9.74 10.57 -8.76
N ARG A 249 -9.08 10.20 -7.67
CA ARG A 249 -7.63 9.95 -7.61
C ARG A 249 -7.34 8.58 -7.02
N TYR A 250 -6.31 7.94 -7.55
CA TYR A 250 -5.78 6.67 -7.04
C TYR A 250 -4.34 6.84 -6.56
N ASN A 251 -4.02 6.26 -5.40
CA ASN A 251 -2.67 6.24 -4.85
C ASN A 251 -1.94 4.95 -5.26
N PHE A 252 -0.96 5.09 -6.14
CA PHE A 252 -0.14 3.96 -6.60
C PHE A 252 0.92 3.54 -5.58
N SER A 253 1.19 4.36 -4.56
CA SER A 253 2.20 4.05 -3.54
C SER A 253 1.76 2.94 -2.59
N LYS A 254 2.68 2.07 -2.20
CA LYS A 254 2.53 1.12 -1.10
C LYS A 254 2.82 1.77 0.27
N ASP A 255 3.36 2.98 0.28
CA ASP A 255 3.77 3.73 1.47
C ASP A 255 2.72 4.78 1.85
N ALA A 256 2.37 4.82 3.13
CA ALA A 256 1.43 5.81 3.68
C ALA A 256 2.06 7.21 3.79
N GLU A 257 3.38 7.30 4.01
CA GLU A 257 4.10 8.57 4.19
C GLU A 257 4.46 9.24 2.85
N ASN A 258 4.63 8.42 1.80
CA ASN A 258 5.03 8.88 0.46
C ASN A 258 3.95 8.53 -0.58
N PRO A 259 2.79 9.21 -0.55
CA PRO A 259 1.72 8.89 -1.47
C PRO A 259 2.01 9.37 -2.91
N ASN A 260 1.62 8.57 -3.89
CA ASN A 260 1.70 8.90 -5.32
C ASN A 260 0.28 8.94 -5.92
N TRP A 261 -0.35 10.10 -5.81
CA TRP A 261 -1.72 10.33 -6.29
C TRP A 261 -1.73 10.75 -7.76
N LEU A 262 -2.48 10.00 -8.56
CA LEU A 262 -2.82 10.34 -9.94
C LEU A 262 -4.34 10.22 -10.11
N GLY A 263 -4.95 11.18 -10.80
CA GLY A 263 -6.39 11.18 -10.97
C GLY A 263 -6.88 12.01 -12.13
N VAL A 264 -8.20 12.02 -12.29
CA VAL A 264 -8.91 12.78 -13.30
C VAL A 264 -10.00 13.62 -12.64
N GLU A 265 -10.29 14.77 -13.23
CA GLU A 265 -11.36 15.67 -12.79
C GLU A 265 -12.19 16.16 -13.97
N LEU A 266 -13.49 16.30 -13.75
CA LEU A 266 -14.43 16.92 -14.67
C LEU A 266 -15.07 18.12 -13.99
N GLY A 267 -14.93 19.29 -14.61
CA GLY A 267 -15.40 20.57 -14.13
C GLY A 267 -16.45 21.20 -15.02
N TYR A 268 -17.36 21.95 -14.43
CA TYR A 268 -18.34 22.78 -15.12
C TYR A 268 -18.27 24.23 -14.64
N LEU A 269 -18.34 25.16 -15.59
CA LEU A 269 -18.33 26.60 -15.33
C LEU A 269 -19.65 27.03 -14.68
N VAL A 270 -19.61 27.36 -13.39
CA VAL A 270 -20.78 27.79 -12.61
C VAL A 270 -20.86 29.31 -12.42
N ASN A 271 -19.72 30.00 -12.47
CA ASN A 271 -19.65 31.45 -12.41
C ASN A 271 -18.77 31.97 -13.56
N ARG A 272 -19.23 32.99 -14.28
CA ARG A 272 -18.56 33.50 -15.47
C ARG A 272 -18.43 35.02 -15.43
N SER A 273 -17.21 35.51 -15.59
CA SER A 273 -16.90 36.93 -15.74
C SER A 273 -15.90 37.17 -16.87
N GLY A 274 -16.26 38.09 -17.77
CA GLY A 274 -15.47 38.41 -18.97
C GLY A 274 -15.67 37.42 -20.11
N ASN A 275 -14.62 37.27 -20.93
CA ASN A 275 -14.62 36.52 -22.20
C ASN A 275 -13.60 35.37 -22.23
N LEU A 276 -12.94 35.06 -21.11
CA LEU A 276 -12.01 33.92 -21.04
C LEU A 276 -12.72 32.59 -21.36
N PHE A 277 -13.95 32.42 -20.89
CA PHE A 277 -14.79 31.24 -21.13
C PHE A 277 -16.14 31.63 -21.73
N ASP A 278 -16.67 30.74 -22.58
CA ASP A 278 -18.05 30.79 -23.05
C ASP A 278 -19.00 30.22 -21.99
N LYS A 279 -20.30 30.45 -22.17
CA LYS A 279 -21.32 29.76 -21.37
C LYS A 279 -21.21 28.25 -21.59
N ASN A 280 -21.59 27.47 -20.57
CA ASN A 280 -21.58 26.00 -20.60
C ASN A 280 -20.19 25.40 -20.88
N THR A 281 -19.13 26.03 -20.37
CA THR A 281 -17.78 25.50 -20.53
C THR A 281 -17.56 24.31 -19.60
N PHE A 282 -17.03 23.22 -20.16
CA PHE A 282 -16.55 22.05 -19.40
C PHE A 282 -15.03 22.05 -19.33
N ARG A 283 -14.49 21.46 -18.26
CA ARG A 283 -13.05 21.28 -18.06
C ARG A 283 -12.77 19.81 -17.76
N LEU A 284 -11.82 19.21 -18.46
CA LEU A 284 -11.26 17.90 -18.10
C LEU A 284 -9.82 18.12 -17.63
N GLY A 285 -9.46 17.62 -16.45
CA GLY A 285 -8.10 17.71 -15.90
C GLY A 285 -7.54 16.35 -15.54
N VAL A 286 -6.22 16.20 -15.62
CA VAL A 286 -5.49 15.06 -15.04
C VAL A 286 -4.67 15.60 -13.88
N ASN A 287 -4.94 15.18 -12.66
CA ASN A 287 -4.26 15.69 -11.47
C ASN A 287 -3.13 14.74 -11.06
N TRP A 288 -1.90 15.24 -11.04
CA TRP A 288 -0.75 14.50 -10.51
C TRP A 288 -0.11 15.27 -9.36
N LYS A 289 0.07 14.59 -8.22
CA LYS A 289 0.70 15.17 -7.03
C LYS A 289 2.22 14.90 -7.05
N LEU A 290 3.01 15.96 -7.11
CA LEU A 290 4.47 15.93 -7.08
C LEU A 290 4.95 16.23 -5.64
N GLY A 291 5.14 15.18 -4.84
CA GLY A 291 5.47 15.32 -3.42
C GLY A 291 4.28 15.82 -2.59
N ASN A 292 4.55 16.41 -1.43
CA ASN A 292 3.47 16.65 -0.46
C ASN A 292 2.64 17.91 -0.73
N ASN A 293 3.20 18.91 -1.40
CA ASN A 293 2.62 20.26 -1.45
C ASN A 293 2.42 20.81 -2.86
N VAL A 294 2.88 20.11 -3.90
CA VAL A 294 2.82 20.57 -5.28
C VAL A 294 2.02 19.59 -6.12
N SER A 295 1.20 20.12 -7.02
CA SER A 295 0.45 19.35 -8.01
C SER A 295 0.58 19.98 -9.37
N VAL A 296 0.55 19.13 -10.39
CA VAL A 296 0.51 19.55 -11.79
C VAL A 296 -0.73 18.95 -12.42
N SER A 297 -1.49 19.79 -13.12
CA SER A 297 -2.73 19.40 -13.77
C SER A 297 -2.81 19.95 -15.19
N PRO A 298 -2.44 19.17 -16.23
CA PRO A 298 -2.82 19.50 -17.58
C PRO A 298 -4.35 19.41 -17.72
N GLN A 299 -4.92 20.42 -18.36
CA GLN A 299 -6.37 20.61 -18.47
C GLN A 299 -6.78 20.86 -19.92
N PHE A 300 -7.99 20.45 -20.26
CA PHE A 300 -8.66 20.77 -21.51
C PHE A 300 -9.98 21.46 -21.22
N TYR A 301 -10.19 22.60 -21.85
CA TYR A 301 -11.43 23.37 -21.74
C TYR A 301 -12.23 23.23 -23.02
N PHE A 302 -13.51 22.87 -22.88
CA PHE A 302 -14.49 22.77 -23.95
C PHE A 302 -15.48 23.92 -23.80
N SER A 303 -15.23 24.99 -24.55
CA SER A 303 -15.91 26.29 -24.42
C SER A 303 -16.62 26.59 -25.73
N GLY A 304 -17.94 26.39 -25.77
CA GLY A 304 -18.72 26.51 -26.98
C GLY A 304 -18.23 25.58 -28.09
N LYS A 305 -17.74 26.14 -29.21
CA LYS A 305 -17.18 25.39 -30.34
C LYS A 305 -15.66 25.22 -30.27
N SER A 306 -15.01 25.78 -29.25
CA SER A 306 -13.56 25.80 -29.13
C SER A 306 -13.08 24.83 -28.05
N THR A 307 -11.98 24.15 -28.32
CA THR A 307 -11.24 23.35 -27.33
C THR A 307 -9.83 23.88 -27.24
N TYR A 308 -9.34 24.10 -26.03
CA TYR A 308 -7.97 24.57 -25.81
C TYR A 308 -7.37 23.96 -24.55
N PRO A 309 -6.04 23.75 -24.56
CA PRO A 309 -5.34 23.27 -23.39
C PRO A 309 -5.17 24.39 -22.36
N GLY A 310 -5.00 23.96 -21.11
CA GLY A 310 -4.43 24.75 -20.03
C GLY A 310 -3.47 23.89 -19.22
N LEU A 311 -2.66 24.56 -18.41
CA LEU A 311 -1.80 23.89 -17.44
C LEU A 311 -1.96 24.59 -16.10
N ARG A 312 -2.21 23.81 -15.05
CA ARG A 312 -2.30 24.28 -13.68
C ARG A 312 -1.14 23.72 -12.86
N ILE A 313 -0.53 24.57 -12.06
CA ILE A 313 0.39 24.19 -10.98
C ILE A 313 -0.26 24.63 -9.68
N GLY A 314 -0.59 23.66 -8.84
CA GLY A 314 -1.27 23.89 -7.57
C GLY A 314 -0.32 23.73 -6.37
N PHE A 315 -0.52 24.59 -5.37
CA PHE A 315 0.15 24.57 -4.07
C PHE A 315 -0.87 24.42 -2.93
N GLY A 316 -0.61 23.50 -2.00
CA GLY A 316 -1.44 23.29 -0.81
C GLY A 316 -2.62 22.31 -1.00
N PHE A 317 -2.35 21.13 -1.56
CA PHE A 317 -3.35 20.07 -1.80
C PHE A 317 -2.73 18.69 -1.56
#